data_AF-K1TQL2-F1
#
_entry.id   AF-K1TQL2-F1
#
_cell.length_a   1.000
_cell.length_b   1.000
_cell.length_c   1.000
_cell.angle_alpha   90.00
_cell.angle_beta   90.00
_cell.angle_gamma   90.00
#
_symmetry.space_group_name_H-M   'P 1'
#
loop_
_entity.id
_entity.type
_entity.pdbx_description
1 polymer ?
#
loop_
_entity_poly.entity_id
_entity_poly.type
_entity_poly.pdbx_seq_one_letter_code
_entity_poly.pdbx_strand_id
1 'polypeptide(L)'
;EDPATGVICAEPHKYLHNLQEMPAVAALLLAGIVAVLWSIGMGWQGKRRAIWFGGAGTVLSVLALLLLAGWNNTAYYPSLTEMQSSLTIRNSSSSEFTLRTMAWVSLFVPFVAAYIAYAWRALTRKPVTRETMRQDDHSY
;
A
#
# COMPACT_ATOMS: atom_id res chain seq x y z
N GLU A 1 -15.02 2.83 16.50
CA GLU A 1 -15.12 4.04 17.33
C GLU A 1 -16.42 4.73 16.96
N ASP A 2 -17.25 5.07 17.95
CA ASP A 2 -18.42 5.93 17.72
C ASP A 2 -17.92 7.37 17.53
N PRO A 3 -18.14 8.00 16.36
CA PRO A 3 -17.60 9.33 16.05
C PRO A 3 -18.13 10.46 16.94
N ALA A 4 -19.23 10.24 17.67
CA ALA A 4 -19.79 11.22 18.60
C ALA A 4 -19.22 11.10 20.03
N THR A 5 -18.83 9.89 20.44
CA THR A 5 -18.43 9.61 21.83
C THR A 5 -16.97 9.17 21.98
N GLY A 6 -16.30 8.81 20.89
CA GLY A 6 -14.93 8.28 20.89
C GLY A 6 -14.82 6.88 21.48
N VAL A 7 -15.95 6.26 21.87
CA VAL A 7 -15.95 4.97 22.54
C VAL A 7 -15.72 3.86 21.52
N ILE A 8 -14.80 2.95 21.86
CA ILE A 8 -14.44 1.83 21.00
C ILE A 8 -15.32 0.62 21.35
N CYS A 9 -16.37 0.43 20.56
CA CYS A 9 -17.28 -0.72 20.69
C CYS A 9 -16.95 -1.79 19.64
N ALA A 10 -17.06 -3.07 20.02
CA ALA A 10 -16.99 -4.18 19.08
C ALA A 10 -18.27 -4.18 18.23
N GLU A 11 -18.09 -4.21 16.92
CA GLU A 11 -19.18 -4.22 15.95
C GLU A 11 -19.06 -5.48 15.09
N PRO A 12 -20.12 -6.31 15.00
CA PRO A 12 -20.12 -7.46 14.10
C PRO A 12 -19.93 -7.01 12.64
N HIS A 13 -19.11 -7.73 11.87
CA HIS A 13 -18.91 -7.49 10.44
C HIS A 13 -18.38 -6.09 10.06
N LYS A 14 -17.63 -5.44 10.96
CA LYS A 14 -17.11 -4.07 10.76
C LYS A 14 -16.38 -3.83 9.43
N TYR A 15 -15.60 -4.79 8.94
CA TYR A 15 -14.91 -4.64 7.64
C TYR A 15 -15.86 -4.68 6.44
N LEU A 16 -16.97 -5.41 6.55
CA LEU A 16 -18.01 -5.45 5.52
C LEU A 16 -18.78 -4.13 5.51
N HIS A 17 -19.10 -3.58 6.68
CA HIS A 17 -19.71 -2.26 6.80
C HIS A 17 -18.77 -1.16 6.27
N ASN A 18 -17.47 -1.20 6.60
CA ASN A 18 -16.48 -0.28 6.00
C ASN A 18 -16.45 -0.36 4.47
N LEU A 19 -16.59 -1.55 3.89
CA LEU A 19 -16.60 -1.73 2.45
C LEU A 19 -17.87 -1.13 1.79
N GLN A 20 -19.01 -1.16 2.50
CA GLN A 20 -20.27 -0.55 2.07
C GLN A 20 -20.24 0.98 2.23
N GLU A 21 -19.69 1.48 3.33
CA GLU A 21 -19.58 2.91 3.62
C GLU A 21 -18.50 3.59 2.76
N MET A 22 -17.50 2.84 2.28
CA MET A 22 -16.43 3.33 1.43
C MET A 22 -16.45 2.70 0.02
N PRO A 23 -17.43 3.04 -0.83
CA PRO A 23 -17.55 2.45 -2.16
C PRO A 23 -16.31 2.70 -3.04
N ALA A 24 -15.60 3.80 -2.82
CA ALA A 24 -14.35 4.10 -3.51
C ALA A 24 -13.22 3.11 -3.16
N VAL A 25 -13.09 2.72 -1.88
CA VAL A 25 -12.07 1.74 -1.45
C VAL A 25 -12.44 0.34 -1.93
N ALA A 26 -13.73 0.00 -1.92
CA ALA A 26 -14.22 -1.24 -2.51
C ALA A 26 -13.90 -1.33 -4.01
N ALA A 27 -14.17 -0.26 -4.76
CA ALA A 27 -13.84 -0.18 -6.18
C ALA A 27 -12.32 -0.27 -6.41
N LEU A 28 -11.51 0.38 -5.58
CA LEU A 28 -10.04 0.32 -5.63
C LEU A 28 -9.52 -1.11 -5.40
N LEU A 29 -10.07 -1.81 -4.40
CA LEU A 29 -9.73 -3.19 -4.10
C LEU A 29 -10.09 -4.12 -5.26
N LEU A 30 -11.30 -3.99 -5.80
CA LEU A 30 -11.75 -4.78 -6.95
C LEU A 30 -10.88 -4.51 -8.19
N ALA A 31 -10.59 -3.24 -8.48
CA ALA A 31 -9.71 -2.87 -9.58
C ALA A 31 -8.30 -3.48 -9.41
N GLY A 32 -7.75 -3.45 -8.20
CA GLY A 32 -6.48 -4.09 -7.86
C GLY A 32 -6.48 -5.60 -8.12
N ILE A 33 -7.50 -6.30 -7.61
CA ILE A 33 -7.66 -7.75 -7.81
C ILE A 33 -7.80 -8.10 -9.29
N VAL A 34 -8.65 -7.38 -10.02
CA VAL A 34 -8.84 -7.60 -11.47
C VAL A 34 -7.55 -7.35 -12.24
N ALA A 35 -6.78 -6.31 -11.90
CA ALA A 35 -5.50 -6.02 -12.53
C ALA A 35 -4.46 -7.14 -12.28
N VAL A 36 -4.43 -7.70 -11.06
CA VAL A 36 -3.56 -8.86 -10.75
C VAL A 36 -3.99 -10.10 -11.54
N LEU A 37 -5.29 -10.42 -11.57
CA LEU A 37 -5.78 -11.57 -12.34
C LEU A 37 -5.49 -11.41 -13.84
N TRP A 38 -5.69 -10.21 -14.37
CA TRP A 38 -5.35 -9.87 -15.75
C TRP A 38 -3.85 -10.04 -16.02
N SER A 39 -3.00 -9.65 -15.07
CA SER A 39 -1.55 -9.83 -15.18
C SER A 39 -1.15 -11.30 -15.28
N ILE A 40 -1.80 -12.18 -14.51
CA ILE A 40 -1.54 -13.62 -14.54
C ILE A 40 -1.93 -14.20 -15.90
N GLY A 41 -3.11 -13.83 -16.41
CA GLY A 41 -3.56 -14.25 -17.75
C GLY A 41 -2.64 -13.77 -18.88
N MET A 42 -2.18 -12.51 -18.81
CA MET A 42 -1.18 -11.99 -19.75
C MET A 42 0.19 -12.66 -19.60
N GLY A 43 0.55 -13.08 -18.38
CA GLY A 43 1.78 -13.80 -18.08
C GLY A 43 1.83 -15.15 -18.78
N TRP A 44 0.71 -15.89 -18.81
CA TRP A 44 0.60 -17.14 -19.59
C TRP A 44 0.75 -16.94 -21.09
N GLN A 45 0.40 -15.75 -21.62
CA GLN A 45 0.63 -15.40 -23.03
C GLN A 45 2.07 -14.96 -23.33
N GLY A 46 2.99 -15.04 -22.36
CA GLY A 46 4.40 -14.66 -22.53
C GLY A 46 4.63 -13.15 -22.68
N LYS A 47 3.63 -12.31 -22.39
CA LYS A 47 3.74 -10.85 -22.55
C LYS A 47 4.52 -10.25 -21.39
N ARG A 48 5.73 -9.73 -21.65
CA ARG A 48 6.56 -9.00 -20.65
C ARG A 48 5.86 -7.80 -20.00
N ARG A 49 4.82 -7.24 -20.64
CA ARG A 49 4.00 -6.14 -20.06
C ARG A 49 3.12 -6.60 -18.89
N ALA A 50 2.93 -7.90 -18.69
CA ALA A 50 2.18 -8.45 -17.56
C ALA A 50 2.70 -7.96 -16.21
N ILE A 51 4.02 -7.78 -16.07
CA ILE A 51 4.66 -7.32 -14.83
C ILE A 51 4.16 -5.92 -14.42
N TRP A 52 3.86 -5.04 -15.38
CA TRP A 52 3.36 -3.69 -15.07
C TRP A 52 1.95 -3.73 -14.49
N PHE A 53 1.07 -4.56 -15.04
CA PHE A 53 -0.28 -4.75 -14.51
C PHE A 53 -0.27 -5.49 -13.18
N GLY A 54 0.61 -6.48 -13.02
CA GLY A 54 0.77 -7.22 -11.77
C GLY A 54 1.29 -6.33 -10.66
N GLY A 55 2.37 -5.59 -10.90
CA GLY A 55 2.96 -4.67 -9.93
C GLY A 55 2.03 -3.51 -9.56
N ALA A 56 1.36 -2.88 -10.54
CA ALA A 56 0.39 -1.83 -10.24
C ALA A 56 -0.83 -2.39 -9.49
N GLY A 57 -1.33 -3.56 -9.89
CA GLY A 57 -2.48 -4.21 -9.26
C GLY A 57 -2.22 -4.64 -7.82
N THR A 58 -1.02 -5.16 -7.51
CA THR A 58 -0.66 -5.51 -6.13
C THR A 58 -0.56 -4.28 -5.24
N VAL A 59 0.07 -3.21 -5.71
CA VAL A 59 0.17 -1.94 -4.97
C VAL A 59 -1.23 -1.38 -4.67
N LEU A 60 -2.12 -1.36 -5.66
CA LEU A 60 -3.50 -0.90 -5.47
C LEU A 60 -4.28 -1.78 -4.48
N SER A 61 -4.12 -3.10 -4.56
CA SER A 61 -4.79 -4.05 -3.66
C SER A 61 -4.34 -3.86 -2.20
N VAL A 62 -3.02 -3.78 -1.98
CA VAL A 62 -2.44 -3.57 -0.65
C VAL A 62 -2.85 -2.21 -0.09
N LEU A 63 -2.81 -1.16 -0.91
CA LEU A 63 -3.27 0.17 -0.51
C LEU A 63 -4.75 0.15 -0.08
N ALA A 64 -5.61 -0.49 -0.86
CA ALA A 64 -7.03 -0.61 -0.53
C ALA A 64 -7.27 -1.38 0.77
N LEU A 65 -6.52 -2.46 1.03
CA LEU A 65 -6.58 -3.21 2.29
C LEU A 65 -6.12 -2.37 3.49
N LEU A 66 -5.03 -1.61 3.34
CA LEU A 66 -4.53 -0.72 4.40
C LEU A 66 -5.54 0.40 4.72
N LEU A 67 -6.15 0.98 3.68
CA LEU A 67 -7.23 1.96 3.85
C LEU A 67 -8.45 1.32 4.51
N LEU A 68 -8.88 0.13 4.11
CA LEU A 68 -10.00 -0.55 4.74
C LEU A 68 -9.75 -0.86 6.22
N ALA A 69 -8.50 -1.19 6.57
CA ALA A 69 -8.10 -1.57 7.92
C ALA A 69 -7.96 -0.38 8.89
N GLY A 70 -7.48 0.77 8.40
CA GLY A 70 -7.21 1.94 9.24
C GLY A 70 -8.16 3.11 9.05
N TRP A 71 -8.78 3.25 7.88
CA TRP A 71 -9.70 4.33 7.56
C TRP A 71 -11.12 3.97 8.05
N ASN A 72 -11.97 5.00 8.23
CA ASN A 72 -13.36 4.90 8.70
C ASN A 72 -13.56 4.58 10.19
N ASN A 73 -12.94 5.35 11.09
CA ASN A 73 -13.12 5.23 12.55
C ASN A 73 -12.87 3.81 13.10
N THR A 74 -11.94 3.11 12.43
CA THR A 74 -11.51 1.76 12.76
C THR A 74 -10.27 1.86 13.64
N ALA A 75 -10.26 1.12 14.75
CA ALA A 75 -9.05 0.91 15.52
C ALA A 75 -8.16 -0.06 14.75
N TYR A 76 -7.04 0.42 14.21
CA TYR A 76 -6.12 -0.43 13.45
C TYR A 76 -5.39 -1.42 14.37
N TYR A 77 -5.26 -1.10 15.66
CA TYR A 77 -4.64 -1.97 16.66
C TYR A 77 -5.51 -2.02 17.93
N PRO A 78 -6.46 -2.97 18.01
CA PRO A 78 -7.33 -3.12 19.17
C PRO A 78 -6.58 -3.73 20.36
N SER A 79 -6.77 -3.17 21.55
CA SER A 79 -6.26 -3.74 22.79
C SER A 79 -7.18 -4.85 23.30
N LEU A 80 -6.59 -6.00 23.67
CA LEU A 80 -7.32 -7.17 24.17
C LEU A 80 -7.64 -7.06 25.67
N THR A 81 -6.92 -6.21 26.41
CA THR A 81 -7.10 -6.03 27.86
C THR A 81 -8.06 -4.89 28.19
N GLU A 82 -8.03 -3.81 27.40
CA GLU A 82 -8.91 -2.67 27.58
C GLU A 82 -9.27 -2.06 26.22
N MET A 83 -10.49 -2.29 25.77
CA MET A 83 -10.93 -1.88 24.42
C MET A 83 -10.82 -0.36 24.20
N GLN A 84 -10.95 0.45 25.24
CA GLN A 84 -10.81 1.92 25.16
C GLN A 84 -9.36 2.39 25.01
N SER A 85 -8.37 1.54 25.28
CA SER A 85 -6.95 1.79 25.03
C SER A 85 -6.54 1.42 23.59
N SER A 86 -7.49 1.03 22.74
CA SER A 86 -7.18 0.66 21.35
C SER A 86 -6.63 1.86 20.56
N LEU A 87 -5.63 1.60 19.73
CA LEU A 87 -4.97 2.64 18.95
C LEU A 87 -5.77 2.93 17.68
N THR A 88 -6.20 4.18 17.57
CA THR A 88 -6.85 4.74 16.39
C THR A 88 -5.93 5.80 15.78
N ILE A 89 -6.16 6.17 14.52
CA ILE A 89 -5.37 7.21 13.84
C ILE A 89 -5.40 8.53 14.62
N ARG A 90 -6.51 8.82 15.31
CA ARG A 90 -6.71 10.06 16.08
C ARG A 90 -5.92 10.09 17.38
N ASN A 91 -5.86 8.96 18.10
CA ASN A 91 -5.18 8.89 19.39
C ASN A 91 -3.66 8.66 19.23
N SER A 92 -3.23 8.08 18.10
CA SER A 92 -1.82 7.72 17.86
C SER A 92 -1.07 8.66 16.91
N SER A 93 -1.59 9.85 16.61
CA SER A 93 -0.92 10.85 15.78
C SER A 93 -0.03 11.81 16.59
N SER A 94 1.13 12.20 16.04
CA SER A 94 1.98 13.23 16.63
C SER A 94 1.30 14.61 16.70
N SER A 95 1.94 15.57 17.39
CA SER A 95 1.47 16.95 17.44
C SER A 95 1.30 17.54 16.03
N GLU A 96 0.39 18.49 15.89
CA GLU A 96 0.12 19.16 14.60
C GLU A 96 1.39 19.76 14.00
N PHE A 97 2.29 20.29 14.84
CA PHE A 97 3.58 20.83 14.41
C PHE A 97 4.46 19.78 13.72
N THR A 98 4.63 18.62 14.35
CA THR A 98 5.42 17.51 13.77
C THR A 98 4.74 16.96 12.52
N LEU A 99 3.42 16.78 12.55
CA LEU A 99 2.65 16.25 11.42
C LEU A 99 2.72 17.17 10.19
N ARG A 100 2.60 18.48 10.39
CA ARG A 100 2.74 19.49 9.33
C ARG A 100 4.16 19.52 8.76
N THR A 101 5.17 19.38 9.61
CA THR A 101 6.56 19.31 9.17
C THR A 101 6.81 18.06 8.31
N MET A 102 6.34 16.90 8.76
CA MET A 102 6.47 15.64 7.99
C MET A 102 5.66 15.67 6.70
N ALA A 103 4.51 16.33 6.66
CA ALA A 103 3.76 16.57 5.43
C ALA A 103 4.59 17.37 4.41
N TRP A 104 5.31 18.42 4.84
CA TRP A 104 6.23 19.14 3.96
C TRP A 104 7.39 18.28 3.47
N VAL A 105 7.99 17.46 4.34
CA VAL A 105 9.06 16.52 3.95
C VAL A 105 8.53 15.50 2.94
N SER A 106 7.28 15.03 3.10
CA SER A 106 6.68 14.07 2.18
C SER A 106 6.48 14.60 0.76
N LEU A 107 6.50 15.92 0.55
CA LEU A 107 6.48 16.52 -0.78
C LEU A 107 7.72 16.15 -1.62
N PHE A 108 8.82 15.70 -0.98
CA PHE A 108 10.03 15.21 -1.66
C PHE A 108 9.95 13.74 -2.13
N VAL A 109 8.91 13.00 -1.75
CA VAL A 109 8.68 11.61 -2.22
C VAL A 109 8.77 11.46 -3.76
N PRO A 110 8.18 12.33 -4.60
CA PRO A 110 8.34 12.23 -6.07
C PRO A 110 9.80 12.31 -6.53
N PHE A 111 10.66 13.07 -5.86
CA PHE A 111 12.08 13.16 -6.21
C PHE A 111 12.80 11.84 -5.92
N VAL A 112 12.52 11.22 -4.77
CA VAL A 112 13.05 9.89 -4.41
C VAL A 112 12.57 8.83 -5.41
N ALA A 113 11.28 8.84 -5.75
CA ALA A 113 10.71 7.93 -6.74
C ALA A 113 11.36 8.09 -8.12
N ALA A 114 11.61 9.34 -8.56
CA ALA A 114 12.31 9.62 -9.81
C ALA A 114 13.74 9.08 -9.81
N TYR A 115 14.46 9.21 -8.70
CA TYR A 115 15.80 8.64 -8.54
C TYR A 115 15.78 7.11 -8.61
N ILE A 116 14.84 6.45 -7.91
CA ILE A 116 14.68 4.99 -7.98
C ILE A 116 14.39 4.55 -9.41
N ALA A 117 13.50 5.24 -10.13
CA ALA A 117 13.22 4.96 -11.53
C ALA A 117 14.45 5.14 -12.43
N TYR A 118 15.24 6.19 -12.20
CA TYR A 118 16.49 6.42 -12.91
C TYR A 118 17.51 5.31 -12.65
N ALA A 119 17.74 4.94 -11.39
CA ALA A 119 18.64 3.86 -11.00
C ALA A 119 18.21 2.52 -11.61
N TRP A 120 16.91 2.20 -11.54
CA TRP A 120 16.38 0.98 -12.13
C TRP A 120 16.51 0.95 -13.65
N ARG A 121 16.33 2.10 -14.32
CA ARG A 121 16.59 2.23 -15.76
C ARG A 121 18.07 2.10 -16.09
N ALA A 122 18.97 2.61 -15.26
CA ALA A 122 20.42 2.46 -15.46
C ALA A 122 20.86 0.98 -15.34
N LEU A 123 20.32 0.26 -14.35
CA LEU A 123 20.57 -1.17 -14.15
C LEU A 123 20.00 -2.03 -15.28
N THR A 124 18.76 -1.75 -15.70
CA THR A 124 18.06 -2.56 -16.73
C THR A 124 18.56 -2.28 -18.16
N ARG A 125 19.42 -1.27 -18.37
CA ARG A 125 20.04 -1.00 -19.69
C ARG A 125 20.95 -2.14 -20.14
N LYS A 126 21.62 -2.83 -19.23
CA LYS A 126 22.43 -4.00 -19.53
C LYS A 126 21.62 -5.25 -19.17
N PRO A 127 21.27 -6.12 -20.15
CA PRO A 127 20.62 -7.38 -19.82
C PRO A 127 21.59 -8.24 -19.00
N VAL A 128 21.18 -8.59 -17.78
CA VAL A 128 21.92 -9.53 -16.93
C VAL A 128 21.94 -10.87 -17.66
N THR A 129 23.06 -11.15 -18.30
CA THR A 129 23.29 -12.36 -19.09
C THR A 129 24.27 -13.24 -18.31
N ARG A 130 24.17 -14.57 -18.44
CA ARG A 130 25.12 -15.48 -17.76
C ARG A 130 26.59 -15.15 -18.05
N GLU A 131 26.86 -14.59 -19.23
CA GLU A 131 28.18 -14.16 -19.66
C GLU A 131 28.66 -12.89 -18.94
N THR A 132 27.78 -11.91 -18.69
CA THR A 132 28.13 -10.70 -17.91
C THR A 132 28.38 -11.05 -16.45
N MET A 133 27.63 -11.99 -15.88
CA MET A 133 27.85 -12.47 -14.50
C MET A 133 29.15 -13.26 -14.33
N ARG A 134 29.65 -13.91 -15.40
CA ARG A 134 30.91 -14.66 -15.38
C ARG A 134 32.13 -13.74 -15.56
N GLN A 135 31.93 -12.55 -16.12
CA GLN A 135 32.97 -11.55 -16.35
C GLN A 135 33.15 -10.62 -15.14
N ASP A 136 32.08 -10.44 -14.34
CA ASP A 136 32.05 -9.65 -13.09
C ASP A 136 32.35 -10.49 -11.82
N ASP A 137 33.03 -11.64 -11.93
CA ASP A 137 33.39 -12.54 -10.80
C ASP A 137 34.33 -11.88 -9.75
N HIS A 138 34.73 -10.62 -9.98
CA HIS A 138 35.53 -9.79 -9.09
C HIS A 138 34.89 -8.45 -8.73
N SER A 139 33.64 -8.20 -9.12
CA SER A 139 32.92 -6.99 -8.76
C SER A 139 31.49 -7.36 -8.35
N TYR A 140 31.30 -7.50 -7.04
CA TYR A 140 29.98 -7.62 -6.41
C TYR A 140 29.07 -6.44 -6.76
#